data_AF-A0A8E5JT06-F1
#
_entry.id   AF-A0A8E5JT06-F1
#
_cell.length_a   1.000
_cell.length_b   1.000
_cell.length_c   1.000
_cell.angle_alpha   90.00
_cell.angle_beta   90.00
_cell.angle_gamma   90.00
#
_symmetry.space_group_name_H-M   'P 1'
#
loop_
_entity.id
_entity.type
_entity.pdbx_description
1 polymer ?
#
loop_
_entity_poly.entity_id
_entity_poly.type
_entity_poly.pdbx_seq_one_letter_code
_entity_poly.pdbx_strand_id
1 'polypeptide(L)'
;MATQRELNLLLAAELAPVASQEDKKLAASQEAHVIACSRLSGLSGLVDTKQIDTVEDGDVPARVGRGRLWTQVLASVSVSIGSLVVGFSSAYTSPALASMKADTNSTITVDKQQESWIGSLMPLAALLGGVAGGPLIEAIGRKTTILATAIPFIISFLLIGLAVNVPMILAGRSIAGFCVGIASLCLPVYMGETVQAEVRGMLGLISTTFGNLGILLCYAIGNCLNWWKLALFGACLPVPFLVCTCFVPETPRWYISKNKNKRAHKALQWLRGKDADVTAELYEIEKNHLDSIKNAPASALDLFNRNNIKPIMVSIGLMFFQQLSGINAVIFYTVDIFRDAGSTIDGNLSTIIVGIVNLGSTFIATALIDRLGRKVLLYISAISMNLSLLALGAFFFLKDTGYDVKDYGWLPLASFVIFVIGFSLGFGPIPWLMMGEILPAKIRGPAASVATAFNWACTFIVTKTFSDLKEAVGPYGAFWIFATICFFSLIFVKFCVPETQGKSLEDIERKFNGPVRRMSSIANLKPMPMAV
;
A
#
# COMPACT_ATOMS: atom_id res chain seq x y z
N MET A 1 23.75 -68.77 -7.19
CA MET A 1 23.11 -67.61 -6.53
C MET A 1 23.55 -66.24 -7.06
N ALA A 2 24.55 -66.12 -7.94
CA ALA A 2 24.93 -64.83 -8.54
C ALA A 2 24.16 -64.51 -9.85
N THR A 3 23.62 -65.51 -10.55
CA THR A 3 22.97 -65.36 -11.87
C THR A 3 21.49 -64.97 -11.82
N GLN A 4 20.79 -65.13 -10.69
CA GLN A 4 19.37 -64.75 -10.55
C GLN A 4 19.18 -63.25 -10.28
N ARG A 5 20.20 -62.58 -9.73
CA ARG A 5 20.14 -61.18 -9.32
C ARG A 5 20.35 -60.22 -10.48
N GLU A 6 21.18 -60.60 -11.47
CA GLU A 6 21.38 -59.81 -12.68
C GLU A 6 20.19 -59.92 -13.66
N LEU A 7 19.53 -61.09 -13.72
CA LEU A 7 18.34 -61.26 -14.55
C LEU A 7 17.16 -60.39 -14.06
N ASN A 8 17.03 -60.21 -12.74
CA ASN A 8 16.01 -59.34 -12.14
C ASN A 8 16.33 -57.84 -12.28
N LEU A 9 17.61 -57.46 -12.45
CA LEU A 9 18.01 -56.07 -12.68
C LEU A 9 17.79 -55.65 -14.14
N LEU A 10 17.98 -56.58 -15.10
CA LEU A 10 17.67 -56.33 -16.52
C LEU A 10 16.16 -56.29 -16.78
N LEU A 11 15.37 -57.14 -16.14
CA LEU A 11 13.89 -57.11 -16.27
C LEU A 11 13.24 -55.88 -15.60
N ALA A 12 13.88 -55.27 -14.60
CA ALA A 12 13.39 -54.05 -13.96
C ALA A 12 13.67 -52.78 -14.79
N ALA A 13 14.62 -52.84 -15.73
CA ALA A 13 14.98 -51.69 -16.58
C ALA A 13 14.01 -51.48 -17.75
N GLU A 14 13.20 -52.48 -18.10
CA GLU A 14 12.34 -52.46 -19.31
C GLU A 14 10.86 -52.16 -19.01
N LEU A 15 10.51 -51.81 -17.75
CA LEU A 15 9.13 -51.56 -17.31
C LEU A 15 8.90 -50.24 -16.55
N ALA A 16 9.74 -49.22 -16.78
CA ALA A 16 9.47 -47.88 -16.24
C ALA A 16 8.51 -47.09 -17.16
N PRO A 17 7.28 -46.72 -16.74
CA PRO A 17 6.49 -45.76 -17.48
C PRO A 17 7.02 -44.34 -17.24
N VAL A 18 6.84 -43.50 -18.25
CA VAL A 18 7.22 -42.09 -18.33
C VAL A 18 6.71 -41.29 -17.11
N ALA A 19 7.60 -41.00 -16.15
CA ALA A 19 7.33 -40.07 -15.05
C ALA A 19 7.56 -38.63 -15.51
N SER A 20 6.59 -37.76 -15.22
CA SER A 20 6.58 -36.36 -15.65
C SER A 20 7.61 -35.52 -14.88
N GLN A 21 7.95 -34.36 -15.43
CA GLN A 21 8.96 -33.44 -14.91
C GLN A 21 8.60 -32.83 -13.53
N GLU A 22 7.37 -33.02 -13.05
CA GLU A 22 6.89 -32.61 -11.72
C GLU A 22 7.29 -33.59 -10.62
N ASP A 23 7.30 -34.90 -10.89
CA ASP A 23 7.65 -35.92 -9.88
C ASP A 23 9.14 -35.85 -9.49
N LYS A 24 10.01 -35.47 -10.45
CA LYS A 24 11.43 -35.23 -10.19
C LYS A 24 11.67 -33.98 -9.33
N LYS A 25 10.80 -32.96 -9.40
CA LYS A 25 10.87 -31.78 -8.52
C LYS A 25 10.39 -32.11 -7.10
N LEU A 26 9.37 -32.98 -6.97
CA LEU A 26 8.85 -33.43 -5.68
C LEU A 26 9.88 -34.29 -4.93
N ALA A 27 10.55 -35.22 -5.64
CA ALA A 27 11.61 -36.05 -5.07
C ALA A 27 12.83 -35.22 -4.63
N ALA A 28 13.27 -34.25 -5.43
CA ALA A 28 14.36 -33.34 -5.07
C ALA A 28 14.01 -32.45 -3.85
N SER A 29 12.74 -32.08 -3.68
CA SER A 29 12.24 -31.35 -2.51
C SER A 29 12.21 -32.22 -1.25
N GLN A 30 11.89 -33.51 -1.37
CA GLN A 30 11.91 -34.45 -0.24
C GLN A 30 13.33 -34.80 0.22
N GLU A 31 14.28 -34.99 -0.70
CA GLU A 31 15.69 -35.22 -0.36
C GLU A 31 16.32 -34.00 0.35
N ALA A 32 16.00 -32.77 -0.10
CA ALA A 32 16.42 -31.55 0.61
C ALA A 32 15.85 -31.48 2.04
N HIS A 33 14.66 -32.02 2.26
CA HIS A 33 13.97 -32.06 3.56
C HIS A 33 14.61 -33.06 4.54
N VAL A 34 15.09 -34.20 4.03
CA VAL A 34 15.79 -35.23 4.83
C VAL A 34 17.21 -34.77 5.21
N ILE A 35 17.91 -34.09 4.30
CA ILE A 35 19.24 -33.51 4.56
C ILE A 35 19.16 -32.36 5.59
N ALA A 36 18.06 -31.60 5.61
CA ALA A 36 17.82 -30.57 6.63
C ALA A 36 17.57 -31.18 8.02
N CYS A 37 16.82 -32.28 8.10
CA CYS A 37 16.56 -32.99 9.37
C CYS A 37 17.81 -33.68 9.94
N SER A 38 18.68 -34.26 9.11
CA SER A 38 19.92 -34.89 9.60
C SER A 38 20.96 -33.88 10.13
N ARG A 39 20.93 -32.63 9.63
CA ARG A 39 21.76 -31.53 10.16
C ARG A 39 21.25 -30.99 11.51
N LEU A 40 19.95 -31.09 11.78
CA LEU A 40 19.36 -30.76 13.08
C LEU A 40 19.76 -31.76 14.17
N SER A 41 19.83 -33.06 13.86
CA SER A 41 20.29 -34.07 14.83
C SER A 41 21.77 -33.89 15.20
N GLY A 42 22.61 -33.50 14.24
CA GLY A 42 24.05 -33.26 14.47
C GLY A 42 24.38 -32.01 15.28
N LEU A 43 23.50 -31.01 15.31
CA LEU A 43 23.67 -29.78 16.11
C LEU A 43 23.11 -29.88 17.53
N SER A 44 22.23 -30.85 17.81
CA SER A 44 21.72 -31.09 19.17
C SER A 44 22.78 -31.62 20.14
N GLY A 45 23.91 -32.13 19.63
CA GLY A 45 25.03 -32.63 20.45
C GLY A 45 26.01 -31.58 20.98
N LEU A 46 25.78 -30.28 20.73
CA LEU A 46 26.70 -29.19 21.10
C LEU A 46 26.12 -28.20 22.15
N VAL A 47 24.97 -28.50 22.75
CA VAL A 47 24.35 -27.66 23.78
C VAL A 47 24.38 -28.38 25.13
N ASP A 48 25.27 -27.93 26.01
CA ASP A 48 25.31 -28.34 27.41
C ASP A 48 23.95 -28.08 28.10
N THR A 49 23.32 -29.15 28.57
CA THR A 49 21.97 -29.20 29.16
C THR A 49 22.03 -28.91 30.66
N LYS A 50 22.50 -27.73 31.07
CA LYS A 50 22.59 -27.40 32.51
C LYS A 50 22.19 -25.99 32.94
N GLN A 51 21.40 -25.26 32.16
CA GLN A 51 20.96 -23.90 32.51
C GLN A 51 19.51 -23.58 32.13
N ILE A 52 18.60 -24.54 32.35
CA ILE A 52 17.16 -24.30 32.28
C ILE A 52 16.58 -24.81 33.59
N ASP A 53 16.58 -23.96 34.62
CA ASP A 53 15.70 -24.02 35.79
C ASP A 53 15.99 -22.80 36.66
N THR A 54 15.34 -21.67 36.32
CA THR A 54 14.92 -20.54 37.18
C THR A 54 14.68 -19.32 36.28
N VAL A 55 13.43 -19.09 35.87
CA VAL A 55 12.96 -17.76 35.48
C VAL A 55 11.71 -17.51 36.31
N GLU A 56 11.92 -16.92 37.48
CA GLU A 56 10.86 -16.29 38.27
C GLU A 56 10.35 -15.04 37.55
N ASP A 57 9.08 -14.74 37.79
CA ASP A 57 8.36 -13.54 37.34
C ASP A 57 9.13 -12.25 37.63
N GLY A 58 9.24 -11.40 36.59
CA GLY A 58 9.57 -10.00 36.72
C GLY A 58 10.72 -9.55 35.83
N ASP A 59 10.40 -9.07 34.62
CA ASP A 59 11.09 -7.90 34.10
C ASP A 59 10.28 -7.22 32.98
N VAL A 60 9.98 -5.95 33.23
CA VAL A 60 9.43 -4.98 32.29
C VAL A 60 10.39 -4.87 31.09
N PRO A 61 9.95 -4.86 29.82
CA PRO A 61 10.86 -4.81 28.69
C PRO A 61 11.74 -3.56 28.78
N ALA A 62 13.05 -3.78 28.80
CA ALA A 62 14.08 -2.77 29.01
C ALA A 62 13.88 -1.58 28.04
N ARG A 63 13.87 -0.36 28.61
CA ARG A 63 13.81 0.89 27.84
C ARG A 63 14.87 0.89 26.75
N VAL A 64 14.42 0.95 25.50
CA VAL A 64 15.26 1.00 24.30
C VAL A 64 16.27 2.15 24.42
N GLY A 65 17.56 1.82 24.46
CA GLY A 65 18.63 2.82 24.52
C GLY A 65 18.58 3.76 23.32
N ARG A 66 18.70 5.07 23.56
CA ARG A 66 18.54 6.17 22.57
C ARG A 66 19.39 6.02 21.30
N GLY A 67 20.54 5.34 21.38
CA GLY A 67 21.40 5.03 20.23
C GLY A 67 20.89 3.91 19.30
N ARG A 68 19.90 3.13 19.74
CA ARG A 68 19.32 1.97 19.01
C ARG A 68 18.22 2.38 18.01
N LEU A 69 17.63 3.57 18.18
CA LEU A 69 16.53 4.04 17.33
C LEU A 69 17.00 4.68 16.02
N TRP A 70 18.24 5.21 16.00
CA TRP A 70 18.72 6.06 14.89
C TRP A 70 18.82 5.32 13.56
N THR A 71 19.27 4.07 13.56
CA THR A 71 19.35 3.25 12.32
C THR A 71 17.97 2.90 11.78
N GLN A 72 16.97 2.71 12.65
CA GLN A 72 15.57 2.48 12.26
C GLN A 72 14.94 3.76 11.70
N VAL A 73 15.22 4.91 12.32
CA VAL A 73 14.80 6.22 11.81
C VAL A 73 15.44 6.47 10.44
N LEU A 74 16.74 6.21 10.27
CA LEU A 74 17.42 6.38 8.99
C LEU A 74 16.86 5.48 7.89
N ALA A 75 16.57 4.21 8.20
CA ALA A 75 15.91 3.29 7.29
C ALA A 75 14.52 3.81 6.90
N SER A 76 13.77 4.28 7.90
CA SER A 76 12.41 4.80 7.72
C SER A 76 12.37 6.06 6.87
N VAL A 77 13.26 7.01 7.12
CA VAL A 77 13.37 8.25 6.36
C VAL A 77 13.78 7.95 4.92
N SER A 78 14.77 7.07 4.70
CA SER A 78 15.20 6.66 3.36
C SER A 78 14.04 6.14 2.52
N VAL A 79 13.20 5.28 3.09
CA VAL A 79 12.03 4.69 2.44
C VAL A 79 10.91 5.73 2.28
N SER A 80 10.77 6.64 3.24
CA SER A 80 9.77 7.72 3.19
C SER A 80 10.05 8.72 2.06
N ILE A 81 11.31 8.95 1.67
CA ILE A 81 11.62 9.73 0.46
C ILE A 81 11.03 9.07 -0.79
N GLY A 82 10.94 7.74 -0.85
CA GLY A 82 10.23 7.05 -1.92
C GLY A 82 8.72 7.36 -1.92
N SER A 83 8.12 7.53 -0.74
CA SER A 83 6.72 7.96 -0.62
C SER A 83 6.53 9.39 -1.14
N LEU A 84 7.52 10.27 -0.92
CA LEU A 84 7.52 11.63 -1.46
C LEU A 84 7.53 11.63 -2.99
N VAL A 85 8.35 10.78 -3.63
CA VAL A 85 8.36 10.62 -5.10
C VAL A 85 6.99 10.15 -5.62
N VAL A 86 6.37 9.18 -4.94
CA VAL A 86 5.03 8.68 -5.28
C VAL A 86 3.97 9.79 -5.17
N GLY A 87 4.01 10.58 -4.08
CA GLY A 87 3.12 11.71 -3.88
C GLY A 87 3.29 12.80 -4.94
N PHE A 88 4.54 13.15 -5.27
CA PHE A 88 4.85 14.11 -6.32
C PHE A 88 4.34 13.63 -7.69
N SER A 89 4.59 12.37 -8.05
CA SER A 89 4.13 11.77 -9.31
C SER A 89 2.60 11.78 -9.43
N SER A 90 1.91 11.52 -8.32
CA SER A 90 0.44 11.51 -8.27
C SER A 90 -0.15 12.91 -8.45
N ALA A 91 0.47 13.93 -7.85
CA ALA A 91 -0.01 15.32 -7.92
C ALA A 91 0.36 16.03 -9.23
N TYR A 92 1.44 15.62 -9.90
CA TYR A 92 2.03 16.28 -11.07
C TYR A 92 1.04 16.60 -12.20
N THR A 93 0.01 15.76 -12.41
CA THR A 93 -1.02 16.00 -13.43
C THR A 93 -1.75 17.32 -13.27
N SER A 94 -2.12 17.71 -12.05
CA SER A 94 -2.99 18.90 -11.86
C SER A 94 -2.31 20.20 -12.31
N PRO A 95 -1.13 20.59 -11.77
CA PRO A 95 -0.45 21.81 -12.22
C PRO A 95 0.11 21.68 -13.65
N ALA A 96 0.55 20.48 -14.07
CA ALA A 96 1.05 20.29 -15.42
C ALA A 96 -0.04 20.51 -16.47
N LEU A 97 -1.25 20.00 -16.25
CA LEU A 97 -2.37 20.16 -17.18
C LEU A 97 -2.82 21.61 -17.29
N ALA A 98 -2.86 22.32 -16.16
CA ALA A 98 -3.16 23.76 -16.15
C ALA A 98 -2.10 24.57 -16.92
N SER A 99 -0.81 24.26 -16.71
CA SER A 99 0.29 24.90 -17.43
C SER A 99 0.28 24.58 -18.94
N MET A 100 -0.06 23.35 -19.33
CA MET A 100 -0.20 22.97 -20.75
C MET A 100 -1.33 23.74 -21.46
N LYS A 101 -2.42 24.06 -20.74
CA LYS A 101 -3.53 24.87 -21.27
C LYS A 101 -3.19 26.36 -21.40
N ALA A 102 -2.41 26.89 -20.45
CA ALA A 102 -2.06 28.30 -20.41
C ALA A 102 -0.96 28.69 -21.42
N ASP A 103 -0.08 27.75 -21.76
CA ASP A 103 1.09 28.00 -22.61
C ASP A 103 0.74 27.90 -24.11
N THR A 104 0.06 28.93 -24.62
CA THR A 104 -0.36 29.06 -26.04
C THR A 104 0.82 29.05 -27.04
N ASN A 105 2.06 29.19 -26.56
CA ASN A 105 3.30 29.15 -27.36
C ASN A 105 4.02 27.79 -27.32
N SER A 106 3.50 26.82 -26.57
CA SER A 106 4.11 25.50 -26.52
C SER A 106 3.75 24.67 -27.78
N THR A 107 4.73 23.96 -28.33
CA THR A 107 4.63 23.18 -29.58
C THR A 107 3.64 22.00 -29.52
N ILE A 108 2.97 21.79 -28.39
CA ILE A 108 2.12 20.64 -28.09
C ILE A 108 0.73 21.15 -27.71
N THR A 109 -0.18 21.15 -28.67
CA THR A 109 -1.61 21.31 -28.39
C THR A 109 -2.16 19.97 -27.92
N VAL A 110 -2.71 19.95 -26.71
CA VAL A 110 -3.30 18.74 -26.11
C VAL A 110 -4.80 18.78 -26.34
N ASP A 111 -5.33 17.78 -27.03
CA ASP A 111 -6.78 17.60 -27.17
C ASP A 111 -7.42 17.13 -25.85
N LYS A 112 -8.70 17.42 -25.62
CA LYS A 112 -9.43 17.03 -24.40
C LYS A 112 -9.32 15.53 -24.10
N GLN A 113 -9.37 14.69 -25.13
CA GLN A 113 -9.22 13.25 -24.95
C GLN A 113 -7.79 12.88 -24.52
N GLN A 114 -6.78 13.57 -25.06
CA GLN A 114 -5.38 13.39 -24.66
C GLN A 114 -5.15 13.85 -23.22
N GLU A 115 -5.80 14.92 -22.76
CA GLU A 115 -5.75 15.35 -21.35
C GLU A 115 -6.25 14.24 -20.40
N SER A 116 -7.41 13.68 -20.73
CA SER A 116 -8.01 12.58 -19.99
C SER A 116 -7.09 11.35 -19.95
N TRP A 117 -6.42 11.04 -21.06
CA TRP A 117 -5.41 9.97 -21.10
C TRP A 117 -4.16 10.31 -20.27
N ILE A 118 -3.64 11.53 -20.31
CA ILE A 118 -2.46 11.93 -19.51
C ILE A 118 -2.72 11.76 -18.01
N GLY A 119 -3.94 12.09 -17.55
CA GLY A 119 -4.32 11.92 -16.15
C GLY A 119 -4.61 10.47 -15.74
N SER A 120 -5.27 9.69 -16.61
CA SER A 120 -5.71 8.33 -16.30
C SER A 120 -4.65 7.25 -16.53
N LEU A 121 -3.66 7.49 -17.40
CA LEU A 121 -2.67 6.48 -17.76
C LEU A 121 -1.74 6.08 -16.61
N MET A 122 -1.45 7.01 -15.68
CA MET A 122 -0.67 6.69 -14.48
C MET A 122 -1.39 5.65 -13.60
N PRO A 123 -2.66 5.85 -13.18
CA PRO A 123 -3.45 4.81 -12.50
C PRO A 123 -3.53 3.48 -13.25
N LEU A 124 -3.70 3.51 -14.58
CA LEU A 124 -3.76 2.29 -15.39
C LEU A 124 -2.45 1.50 -15.34
N ALA A 125 -1.31 2.18 -15.41
CA ALA A 125 -0.02 1.53 -15.28
C ALA A 125 0.29 1.13 -13.82
N ALA A 126 -0.22 1.86 -12.83
CA ALA A 126 -0.10 1.51 -11.41
C ALA A 126 -0.85 0.21 -11.06
N LEU A 127 -1.98 -0.06 -11.72
CA LEU A 127 -2.65 -1.37 -11.66
C LEU A 127 -1.69 -2.50 -12.07
N LEU A 128 -1.02 -2.37 -13.22
CA LEU A 128 -0.07 -3.37 -13.70
C LEU A 128 1.15 -3.49 -12.76
N GLY A 129 1.65 -2.36 -12.26
CA GLY A 129 2.75 -2.29 -11.31
C GLY A 129 2.43 -2.94 -9.97
N GLY A 130 1.21 -2.76 -9.44
CA GLY A 130 0.76 -3.38 -8.20
C GLY A 130 0.68 -4.90 -8.30
N VAL A 131 0.19 -5.43 -9.42
CA VAL A 131 0.14 -6.88 -9.68
C VAL A 131 1.55 -7.46 -9.84
N ALA A 132 2.43 -6.78 -10.58
CA ALA A 132 3.82 -7.21 -10.77
C ALA A 132 4.66 -7.09 -9.48
N GLY A 133 4.35 -6.11 -8.63
CA GLY A 133 5.13 -5.78 -7.42
C GLY A 133 5.22 -6.93 -6.42
N GLY A 134 4.13 -7.71 -6.24
CA GLY A 134 4.12 -8.85 -5.31
C GLY A 134 5.20 -9.90 -5.62
N PRO A 135 5.15 -10.54 -6.80
CA PRO A 135 6.18 -11.50 -7.22
C PRO A 135 7.60 -10.92 -7.23
N LEU A 136 7.77 -9.65 -7.63
CA LEU A 136 9.09 -8.99 -7.66
C LEU A 136 9.73 -8.91 -6.27
N ILE A 137 8.95 -8.52 -5.26
CA ILE A 137 9.42 -8.34 -3.88
C ILE A 137 9.84 -9.67 -3.24
N GLU A 138 9.14 -10.76 -3.57
CA GLU A 138 9.49 -12.11 -3.12
C GLU A 138 10.71 -12.68 -3.85
N ALA A 139 10.81 -12.43 -5.16
CA ALA A 139 11.89 -12.95 -5.99
C ALA A 139 13.23 -12.25 -5.69
N ILE A 140 13.26 -10.92 -5.80
CA ILE A 140 14.49 -10.11 -5.83
C ILE A 140 14.78 -9.44 -4.47
N GLY A 141 13.75 -9.24 -3.64
CA GLY A 141 13.86 -8.60 -2.32
C GLY A 141 13.18 -7.24 -2.25
N ARG A 142 12.83 -6.81 -1.04
CA ARG A 142 12.08 -5.57 -0.80
C ARG A 142 12.93 -4.35 -1.16
N LYS A 143 14.12 -4.20 -0.56
CA LYS A 143 15.09 -3.12 -0.87
C LYS A 143 15.46 -3.13 -2.33
N THR A 144 15.79 -4.28 -2.89
CA THR A 144 16.26 -4.36 -4.28
C THR A 144 15.16 -3.96 -5.27
N THR A 145 13.91 -4.32 -4.99
CA THR A 145 12.76 -3.88 -5.79
C THR A 145 12.57 -2.36 -5.71
N ILE A 146 12.64 -1.78 -4.50
CA ILE A 146 12.58 -0.32 -4.28
C ILE A 146 13.68 0.38 -5.08
N LEU A 147 14.93 -0.11 -5.00
CA LEU A 147 16.05 0.48 -5.73
C LEU A 147 15.88 0.35 -7.26
N ALA A 148 15.37 -0.79 -7.73
CA ALA A 148 15.11 -1.03 -9.15
C ALA A 148 14.04 -0.06 -9.71
N THR A 149 13.09 0.40 -8.91
CA THR A 149 12.08 1.40 -9.35
C THR A 149 12.63 2.82 -9.48
N ALA A 150 13.76 3.15 -8.84
CA ALA A 150 14.32 4.50 -8.88
C ALA A 150 14.79 4.90 -10.29
N ILE A 151 15.42 3.97 -11.03
CA ILE A 151 15.93 4.25 -12.38
C ILE A 151 14.79 4.53 -13.37
N PRO A 152 13.74 3.69 -13.48
CA PRO A 152 12.62 3.99 -14.37
C PRO A 152 11.82 5.22 -13.95
N PHE A 153 11.77 5.60 -12.66
CA PHE A 153 11.20 6.88 -12.23
C PHE A 153 11.97 8.08 -12.83
N ILE A 154 13.30 8.05 -12.79
CA ILE A 154 14.13 9.11 -13.41
C ILE A 154 13.89 9.16 -14.92
N ILE A 155 13.90 8.01 -15.60
CA ILE A 155 13.65 7.91 -17.04
C ILE A 155 12.26 8.47 -17.39
N SER A 156 11.23 8.12 -16.60
CA SER A 156 9.87 8.61 -16.79
C SER A 156 9.79 10.14 -16.75
N PHE A 157 10.36 10.77 -15.71
CA PHE A 157 10.33 12.22 -15.58
C PHE A 157 11.20 12.93 -16.62
N LEU A 158 12.32 12.33 -17.04
CA LEU A 158 13.13 12.84 -18.14
C LEU A 158 12.39 12.78 -19.48
N LEU A 159 11.67 11.68 -19.75
CA LEU A 159 10.82 11.56 -20.94
C LEU A 159 9.73 12.63 -20.96
N ILE A 160 9.12 12.93 -19.81
CA ILE A 160 8.11 13.99 -19.72
C ILE A 160 8.76 15.38 -19.88
N GLY A 161 9.89 15.63 -19.22
CA GLY A 161 10.58 16.93 -19.26
C GLY A 161 11.19 17.29 -20.60
N LEU A 162 11.57 16.29 -21.40
CA LEU A 162 12.13 16.44 -22.76
C LEU A 162 11.09 16.12 -23.85
N ALA A 163 9.81 16.08 -23.50
CA ALA A 163 8.77 15.66 -24.43
C ALA A 163 8.62 16.64 -25.60
N VAL A 164 8.76 16.10 -26.82
CA VAL A 164 8.49 16.83 -28.08
C VAL A 164 7.09 16.54 -28.61
N ASN A 165 6.51 15.38 -28.26
CA ASN A 165 5.19 14.93 -28.71
C ASN A 165 4.36 14.37 -27.54
N VAL A 166 3.03 14.39 -27.65
CA VAL A 166 2.09 13.83 -26.65
C VAL A 166 2.37 12.35 -26.30
N PRO A 167 2.67 11.44 -27.25
CA PRO A 167 2.96 10.04 -26.93
C PRO A 167 4.17 9.86 -26.01
N MET A 168 5.14 10.77 -26.02
CA MET A 168 6.31 10.73 -25.13
C MET A 168 5.91 11.04 -23.69
N ILE A 169 4.99 11.99 -23.50
CA ILE A 169 4.38 12.27 -22.19
C ILE A 169 3.61 11.04 -21.71
N LEU A 170 2.81 10.41 -22.57
CA LEU A 170 2.05 9.20 -22.24
C LEU A 170 2.97 8.02 -21.86
N ALA A 171 4.05 7.81 -22.62
CA ALA A 171 5.05 6.79 -22.31
C ALA A 171 5.72 7.05 -20.95
N GLY A 172 6.13 8.28 -20.69
CA GLY A 172 6.66 8.70 -19.39
C GLY A 172 5.66 8.44 -18.26
N ARG A 173 4.39 8.82 -18.42
CA ARG A 173 3.33 8.59 -17.43
C ARG A 173 3.06 7.12 -17.16
N SER A 174 3.13 6.28 -18.18
CA SER A 174 2.99 4.82 -18.04
C SER A 174 4.10 4.26 -17.17
N ILE A 175 5.35 4.66 -17.43
CA ILE A 175 6.51 4.19 -16.66
C ILE A 175 6.42 4.68 -15.19
N ALA A 176 6.07 5.95 -14.97
CA ALA A 176 5.85 6.49 -13.62
C ALA A 176 4.75 5.71 -12.89
N GLY A 177 3.60 5.48 -13.53
CA GLY A 177 2.49 4.74 -12.95
C GLY A 177 2.89 3.33 -12.54
N PHE A 178 3.59 2.59 -13.42
CA PHE A 178 4.10 1.26 -13.10
C PHE A 178 5.00 1.27 -11.85
N CYS A 179 5.88 2.25 -11.74
CA CYS A 179 6.76 2.40 -10.57
C CYS A 179 6.00 2.80 -9.31
N VAL A 180 5.00 3.68 -9.41
CA VAL A 180 4.10 4.05 -8.31
C VAL A 180 3.36 2.82 -7.79
N GLY A 181 2.85 1.97 -8.68
CA GLY A 181 2.18 0.72 -8.30
C GLY A 181 3.09 -0.20 -7.47
N ILE A 182 4.31 -0.44 -7.95
CA ILE A 182 5.30 -1.25 -7.22
C ILE A 182 5.69 -0.61 -5.88
N ALA A 183 5.97 0.69 -5.87
CA ALA A 183 6.38 1.41 -4.67
C ALA A 183 5.27 1.46 -3.61
N SER A 184 4.01 1.63 -4.03
CA SER A 184 2.85 1.66 -3.12
C SER A 184 2.69 0.38 -2.29
N LEU A 185 3.11 -0.76 -2.84
CA LEU A 185 3.10 -2.05 -2.14
C LEU A 185 4.42 -2.30 -1.39
N CYS A 186 5.56 -1.94 -1.97
CA CYS A 186 6.86 -2.26 -1.38
C CYS A 186 7.25 -1.39 -0.19
N LEU A 187 6.94 -0.09 -0.22
CA LEU A 187 7.35 0.84 0.83
C LEU A 187 6.72 0.49 2.19
N PRO A 188 5.40 0.23 2.30
CA PRO A 188 4.78 -0.14 3.58
C PRO A 188 5.25 -1.52 4.08
N VAL A 189 5.48 -2.48 3.17
CA VAL A 189 5.99 -3.81 3.53
C VAL A 189 7.40 -3.72 4.10
N TYR A 190 8.29 -2.98 3.45
CA TYR A 190 9.65 -2.78 3.96
C TYR A 190 9.65 -2.12 5.34
N MET A 191 8.82 -1.09 5.53
CA MET A 191 8.65 -0.42 6.83
C MET A 191 8.14 -1.38 7.90
N GLY A 192 7.11 -2.18 7.59
CA GLY A 192 6.53 -3.14 8.52
C GLY A 192 7.48 -4.26 8.93
N GLU A 193 8.41 -4.65 8.05
CA GLU A 193 9.38 -5.73 8.30
C GLU A 193 10.67 -5.24 9.00
N THR A 194 11.00 -3.95 8.93
CA THR A 194 12.24 -3.39 9.52
C THR A 194 12.01 -2.69 10.87
N VAL A 195 10.84 -2.09 11.05
CA VAL A 195 10.51 -1.27 12.22
C VAL A 195 9.91 -2.11 13.36
N GLN A 196 10.43 -1.90 14.58
CA GLN A 196 9.93 -2.56 15.79
C GLN A 196 8.50 -2.13 16.14
N ALA A 197 7.76 -2.99 16.84
CA ALA A 197 6.34 -2.78 17.14
C ALA A 197 6.08 -1.48 17.92
N GLU A 198 6.99 -1.08 18.80
CA GLU A 198 6.84 0.06 19.70
C GLU A 198 6.90 1.41 18.97
N VAL A 199 7.66 1.48 17.87
CA VAL A 199 7.84 2.71 17.07
C VAL A 199 7.19 2.65 15.69
N ARG A 200 6.55 1.52 15.33
CA ARG A 200 5.92 1.31 14.03
C ARG A 200 4.86 2.35 13.71
N GLY A 201 4.07 2.75 14.70
CA GLY A 201 3.07 3.82 14.54
C GLY A 201 3.72 5.13 14.11
N MET A 202 4.66 5.65 14.91
CA MET A 202 5.34 6.92 14.63
C MET A 202 6.11 6.91 13.31
N LEU A 203 6.84 5.84 13.00
CA LEU A 203 7.65 5.74 11.78
C LEU A 203 6.78 5.51 10.53
N GLY A 204 5.64 4.83 10.67
CA GLY A 204 4.64 4.72 9.59
C GLY A 204 4.09 6.08 9.17
N LEU A 205 3.91 7.00 10.13
CA LEU A 205 3.44 8.36 9.86
C LEU A 205 4.43 9.19 9.05
N ILE A 206 5.72 8.95 9.20
CA ILE A 206 6.75 9.63 8.41
C ILE A 206 6.55 9.32 6.91
N SER A 207 6.26 8.07 6.56
CA SER A 207 6.03 7.68 5.16
C SER A 207 4.80 8.38 4.57
N THR A 208 3.66 8.38 5.28
CA THR A 208 2.44 9.08 4.84
C THR A 208 2.67 10.60 4.76
N THR A 209 3.37 11.18 5.73
CA THR A 209 3.71 12.61 5.77
C THR A 209 4.56 12.99 4.56
N PHE A 210 5.59 12.21 4.24
CA PHE A 210 6.44 12.46 3.08
C PHE A 210 5.66 12.34 1.76
N GLY A 211 4.72 11.41 1.66
CA GLY A 211 3.80 11.33 0.52
C GLY A 211 2.99 12.61 0.32
N ASN A 212 2.35 13.10 1.37
CA ASN A 212 1.60 14.37 1.31
C ASN A 212 2.50 15.59 1.11
N LEU A 213 3.72 15.57 1.66
CA LEU A 213 4.72 16.60 1.40
C LEU A 213 5.13 16.59 -0.08
N GLY A 214 5.23 15.43 -0.73
CA GLY A 214 5.45 15.32 -2.17
C GLY A 214 4.34 15.95 -3.00
N ILE A 215 3.08 15.75 -2.60
CA ILE A 215 1.91 16.41 -3.22
C ILE A 215 2.03 17.94 -3.08
N LEU A 216 2.29 18.42 -1.85
CA LEU A 216 2.42 19.85 -1.56
C LEU A 216 3.60 20.49 -2.33
N LEU A 217 4.75 19.82 -2.38
CA LEU A 217 5.92 20.28 -3.14
C LEU A 217 5.58 20.40 -4.64
N CYS A 218 4.81 19.44 -5.17
CA CYS A 218 4.38 19.48 -6.56
C CYS A 218 3.50 20.71 -6.86
N TYR A 219 2.55 21.03 -5.99
CA TYR A 219 1.69 22.21 -6.15
C TYR A 219 2.46 23.52 -5.95
N ALA A 220 3.34 23.59 -4.94
CA ALA A 220 4.13 24.78 -4.67
C ALA A 220 5.10 25.11 -5.82
N ILE A 221 5.81 24.11 -6.34
CA ILE A 221 6.77 24.29 -7.43
C ILE A 221 6.06 24.44 -8.78
N GLY A 222 4.94 23.72 -8.97
CA GLY A 222 4.11 23.84 -10.16
C GLY A 222 3.50 25.23 -10.36
N ASN A 223 3.44 26.04 -9.29
CA ASN A 223 3.09 27.45 -9.42
C ASN A 223 4.19 28.29 -10.10
N CYS A 224 5.45 27.97 -9.83
CA CYS A 224 6.59 28.76 -10.32
C CYS A 224 7.18 28.24 -11.64
N LEU A 225 6.95 26.96 -11.97
CA LEU A 225 7.59 26.27 -13.08
C LEU A 225 6.56 25.71 -14.09
N ASN A 226 6.83 25.90 -15.38
CA ASN A 226 6.07 25.27 -16.46
C ASN A 226 6.14 23.73 -16.37
N TRP A 227 5.16 23.06 -16.99
CA TRP A 227 4.99 21.60 -16.96
C TRP A 227 6.28 20.79 -17.21
N TRP A 228 7.14 21.21 -18.16
CA TRP A 228 8.37 20.50 -18.52
C TRP A 228 9.50 20.72 -17.49
N LYS A 229 9.65 21.95 -16.96
CA LYS A 229 10.60 22.25 -15.87
C LYS A 229 10.20 21.55 -14.57
N LEU A 230 8.90 21.47 -14.30
CA LEU A 230 8.35 20.73 -13.18
C LEU A 230 8.66 19.23 -13.29
N ALA A 231 8.59 18.65 -14.49
CA ALA A 231 8.99 17.26 -14.73
C ALA A 231 10.50 17.06 -14.53
N LEU A 232 11.35 17.98 -14.99
CA LEU A 232 12.80 17.92 -14.76
C LEU A 232 13.13 17.98 -13.26
N PHE A 233 12.42 18.81 -12.48
CA PHE A 233 12.55 18.79 -11.02
C PHE A 233 12.12 17.43 -10.43
N GLY A 234 11.03 16.85 -10.96
CA GLY A 234 10.59 15.50 -10.62
C GLY A 234 11.64 14.42 -10.89
N ALA A 235 12.47 14.57 -11.92
CA ALA A 235 13.57 13.64 -12.22
C ALA A 235 14.70 13.70 -11.18
N CYS A 236 14.87 14.81 -10.47
CA CYS A 236 15.87 14.97 -9.42
C CYS A 236 15.44 14.35 -8.07
N LEU A 237 14.13 14.28 -7.79
CA LEU A 237 13.60 13.76 -6.51
C LEU A 237 13.95 12.29 -6.22
N PRO A 238 13.97 11.37 -7.19
CA PRO A 238 14.41 9.99 -6.97
C PRO A 238 15.91 9.83 -6.69
N VAL A 239 16.75 10.83 -6.96
CA VAL A 239 18.21 10.72 -6.79
C VAL A 239 18.60 10.60 -5.30
N PRO A 240 18.16 11.49 -4.39
CA PRO A 240 18.35 11.31 -2.96
C PRO A 240 17.81 9.96 -2.45
N PHE A 241 16.65 9.55 -2.95
CA PHE A 241 16.05 8.25 -2.61
C PHE A 241 16.93 7.07 -3.00
N LEU A 242 17.52 7.08 -4.21
CA LEU A 242 18.43 6.05 -4.69
C LEU A 242 19.68 5.98 -3.81
N VAL A 243 20.29 7.14 -3.52
CA VAL A 243 21.50 7.23 -2.68
C VAL A 243 21.21 6.73 -1.26
N CYS A 244 20.15 7.23 -0.61
CA CYS A 244 19.79 6.84 0.74
C CYS A 244 19.49 5.34 0.85
N THR A 245 18.72 4.79 -0.10
CA THR A 245 18.34 3.37 -0.09
C THR A 245 19.55 2.44 -0.25
N CYS A 246 20.60 2.85 -0.95
CA CYS A 246 21.84 2.06 -1.07
C CYS A 246 22.46 1.72 0.29
N PHE A 247 22.39 2.63 1.27
CA PHE A 247 22.99 2.47 2.60
C PHE A 247 22.16 1.64 3.59
N VAL A 248 20.89 1.36 3.29
CA VAL A 248 20.01 0.60 4.18
C VAL A 248 20.09 -0.91 3.85
N PRO A 249 20.08 -1.83 4.83
CA PRO A 249 20.07 -3.27 4.56
C PRO A 249 18.73 -3.75 3.95
N GLU A 250 18.74 -4.94 3.37
CA GLU A 250 17.52 -5.66 3.01
C GLU A 250 16.81 -6.20 4.25
N THR A 251 15.52 -6.47 4.13
CA THR A 251 14.68 -7.00 5.22
C THR A 251 15.20 -8.34 5.76
N PRO A 252 15.31 -8.51 7.10
CA PRO A 252 15.73 -9.78 7.70
C PRO A 252 14.82 -10.96 7.32
N ARG A 253 13.51 -10.70 7.22
CA ARG A 253 12.49 -11.66 6.78
C ARG A 253 12.75 -12.19 5.37
N TRP A 254 13.13 -11.34 4.41
CA TRP A 254 13.47 -11.80 3.08
C TRP A 254 14.73 -12.68 3.08
N TYR A 255 15.75 -12.33 3.87
CA TYR A 255 16.95 -13.18 3.97
C TYR A 255 16.64 -14.57 4.53
N ILE A 256 15.78 -14.67 5.55
CA ILE A 256 15.31 -15.97 6.08
C ILE A 256 14.56 -16.74 5.00
N SER A 257 13.66 -16.09 4.25
CA SER A 257 12.93 -16.75 3.15
C SER A 257 13.80 -17.29 2.02
N LYS A 258 15.05 -16.82 1.91
CA LYS A 258 16.04 -17.30 0.95
C LYS A 258 17.11 -18.18 1.60
N ASN A 259 16.88 -18.69 2.81
CA ASN A 259 17.81 -19.52 3.59
C ASN A 259 19.18 -18.84 3.84
N LYS A 260 19.22 -17.51 3.96
CA LYS A 260 20.44 -16.69 4.18
C LYS A 260 20.54 -16.21 5.63
N ASN A 261 20.49 -17.12 6.60
CA ASN A 261 20.43 -16.79 8.04
C ASN A 261 21.57 -15.89 8.54
N LYS A 262 22.82 -16.08 8.06
CA LYS A 262 23.96 -15.21 8.41
C LYS A 262 23.76 -13.74 8.00
N ARG A 263 23.14 -13.50 6.83
CA ARG A 263 22.84 -12.15 6.35
C ARG A 263 21.63 -11.56 7.07
N ALA A 264 20.64 -12.40 7.40
CA ALA A 264 19.50 -12.01 8.22
C ALA A 264 19.95 -11.49 9.60
N HIS A 265 20.85 -12.22 10.26
CA HIS A 265 21.42 -11.81 11.55
C HIS A 265 22.15 -10.46 11.44
N LYS A 266 23.03 -10.28 10.43
CA LYS A 266 23.75 -9.02 10.22
C LYS A 266 22.82 -7.84 9.90
N ALA A 267 21.76 -8.07 9.12
CA ALA A 267 20.77 -7.05 8.81
C ALA A 267 19.95 -6.64 10.04
N LEU A 268 19.54 -7.61 10.85
CA LEU A 268 18.80 -7.38 12.09
C LEU A 268 19.67 -6.66 13.13
N GLN A 269 20.93 -7.06 13.27
CA GLN A 269 21.92 -6.39 14.11
C GLN A 269 22.18 -4.94 13.66
N TRP A 270 22.18 -4.64 12.36
CA TRP A 270 22.27 -3.25 11.89
C TRP A 270 21.02 -2.43 12.28
N LEU A 271 19.82 -3.02 12.17
CA LEU A 271 18.55 -2.36 12.51
C LEU A 271 18.36 -2.17 14.01
N ARG A 272 18.92 -3.05 14.87
CA ARG A 272 18.78 -2.98 16.33
C ARG A 272 19.99 -2.33 17.04
N GLY A 273 21.11 -2.22 16.35
CA GLY A 273 22.38 -1.71 16.87
C GLY A 273 23.42 -2.83 17.04
N LYS A 274 24.70 -2.48 16.91
CA LYS A 274 25.82 -3.44 16.87
C LYS A 274 25.89 -4.38 18.09
N ASP A 275 25.44 -3.92 19.26
CA ASP A 275 25.54 -4.66 20.52
C ASP A 275 24.20 -5.23 21.01
N ALA A 276 23.16 -5.24 20.17
CA ALA A 276 21.86 -5.80 20.54
C ALA A 276 21.85 -7.32 20.35
N ASP A 277 21.37 -8.07 21.36
CA ASP A 277 21.06 -9.48 21.15
C ASP A 277 19.80 -9.61 20.30
N VAL A 278 19.99 -10.15 19.10
CA VAL A 278 18.97 -10.34 18.07
C VAL A 278 18.61 -11.81 17.89
N THR A 279 19.17 -12.71 18.71
CA THR A 279 19.01 -14.17 18.55
C THR A 279 17.57 -14.60 18.79
N ALA A 280 16.93 -14.09 19.85
CA ALA A 280 15.53 -14.37 20.15
C ALA A 280 14.58 -13.85 19.06
N GLU A 281 14.76 -12.60 18.61
CA GLU A 281 13.94 -12.01 17.54
C GLU A 281 14.14 -12.75 16.20
N LEU A 282 15.37 -13.18 15.89
CA LEU A 282 15.65 -13.96 14.68
C LEU A 282 14.94 -15.32 14.71
N TYR A 283 14.96 -16.00 15.87
CA TYR A 283 14.24 -17.27 16.06
C TYR A 283 12.73 -17.09 15.90
N GLU A 284 12.15 -16.02 16.45
CA GLU A 284 10.73 -15.71 16.26
C GLU A 284 10.39 -15.46 14.79
N ILE A 285 11.24 -14.73 14.05
CA ILE A 285 11.03 -14.49 12.62
C ILE A 285 11.12 -15.81 11.83
N GLU A 286 12.06 -16.69 12.15
CA GLU A 286 12.22 -18.00 11.51
C GLU A 286 11.03 -18.92 11.80
N LYS A 287 10.57 -18.97 13.06
CA LYS A 287 9.36 -19.70 13.45
C LYS A 287 8.13 -19.18 12.70
N ASN A 288 7.91 -17.87 12.69
CA ASN A 288 6.81 -17.23 11.97
C ASN A 288 6.88 -17.49 10.46
N HIS A 289 8.08 -17.56 9.88
CA HIS A 289 8.27 -17.92 8.48
C HIS A 289 7.89 -19.37 8.19
N LEU A 290 8.32 -20.31 9.03
CA LEU A 290 7.97 -21.73 8.92
C LEU A 290 6.46 -21.95 9.09
N ASP A 291 5.83 -21.26 10.05
CA ASP A 291 4.39 -21.30 10.25
C ASP A 291 3.64 -20.64 9.08
N SER A 292 4.20 -19.61 8.45
CA SER A 292 3.65 -19.01 7.23
C SER A 292 3.74 -19.95 6.02
N ILE A 293 4.78 -20.79 5.92
CA ILE A 293 4.88 -21.81 4.85
C ILE A 293 3.88 -22.94 5.11
N LYS A 294 3.79 -23.42 6.36
CA LYS A 294 2.83 -24.47 6.75
C LYS A 294 1.37 -24.03 6.52
N ASN A 295 1.09 -22.73 6.69
CA ASN A 295 -0.23 -22.15 6.53
C ASN A 295 -0.43 -21.42 5.19
N ALA A 296 0.51 -21.53 4.25
CA ALA A 296 0.38 -20.91 2.94
C ALA A 296 -0.83 -21.49 2.19
N PRO A 297 -1.63 -20.67 1.52
CA PRO A 297 -2.76 -21.16 0.73
C PRO A 297 -2.23 -22.07 -0.37
N ALA A 298 -2.83 -23.25 -0.51
CA ALA A 298 -2.36 -24.26 -1.47
C ALA A 298 -2.57 -23.82 -2.93
N SER A 299 -3.41 -22.81 -3.17
CA SER A 299 -3.68 -22.22 -4.48
C SER A 299 -4.36 -20.85 -4.37
N ALA A 300 -4.27 -20.02 -5.41
CA ALA A 300 -5.07 -18.79 -5.54
C ALA A 300 -6.59 -19.03 -5.44
N LEU A 301 -7.04 -20.28 -5.60
CA LEU A 301 -8.42 -20.71 -5.39
C LEU A 301 -8.88 -20.66 -3.93
N ASP A 302 -7.96 -20.67 -2.94
CA ASP A 302 -8.32 -20.52 -1.51
C ASP A 302 -8.87 -19.13 -1.16
N LEU A 303 -8.68 -18.15 -2.04
CA LEU A 303 -9.31 -16.82 -1.95
C LEU A 303 -10.84 -16.90 -2.07
N PHE A 304 -11.37 -17.88 -2.81
CA PHE A 304 -12.80 -18.06 -3.05
C PHE A 304 -13.50 -18.91 -1.99
N ASN A 305 -12.81 -19.31 -0.91
CA ASN A 305 -13.45 -20.02 0.18
C ASN A 305 -14.46 -19.13 0.91
N ARG A 306 -15.63 -19.71 1.25
CA ARG A 306 -16.79 -19.00 1.82
C ARG A 306 -16.49 -18.20 3.09
N ASN A 307 -15.49 -18.62 3.87
CA ASN A 307 -15.03 -17.94 5.08
C ASN A 307 -14.22 -16.67 4.78
N ASN A 308 -13.51 -16.63 3.65
CA ASN A 308 -12.63 -15.53 3.26
C ASN A 308 -13.35 -14.43 2.45
N ILE A 309 -14.47 -14.76 1.80
CA ILE A 309 -15.20 -13.83 0.93
C ILE A 309 -15.68 -12.57 1.67
N LYS A 310 -16.19 -12.70 2.90
CA LYS A 310 -16.70 -11.54 3.66
C LYS A 310 -15.60 -10.50 3.95
N PRO A 311 -14.45 -10.86 4.56
CA PRO A 311 -13.30 -9.96 4.70
C PRO A 311 -12.88 -9.29 3.39
N ILE A 312 -12.72 -10.08 2.32
CA ILE A 312 -12.28 -9.59 1.01
C ILE A 312 -13.28 -8.59 0.44
N MET A 313 -14.58 -8.88 0.52
CA MET A 313 -15.64 -8.01 0.02
C MET A 313 -15.69 -6.68 0.79
N VAL A 314 -15.43 -6.70 2.11
CA VAL A 314 -15.34 -5.45 2.89
C VAL A 314 -14.14 -4.61 2.45
N SER A 315 -12.96 -5.23 2.27
CA SER A 315 -11.77 -4.51 1.79
C SER A 315 -11.94 -3.95 0.38
N ILE A 316 -12.45 -4.74 -0.57
CA ILE A 316 -12.73 -4.29 -1.94
C ILE A 316 -13.79 -3.19 -1.94
N GLY A 317 -14.85 -3.32 -1.14
CA GLY A 317 -15.89 -2.30 -1.02
C GLY A 317 -15.37 -0.97 -0.45
N LEU A 318 -14.49 -1.02 0.57
CA LEU A 318 -13.83 0.19 1.08
C LEU A 318 -12.98 0.87 0.01
N MET A 319 -12.22 0.11 -0.78
CA MET A 319 -11.42 0.64 -1.90
C MET A 319 -12.29 1.22 -3.02
N PHE A 320 -13.42 0.58 -3.31
CA PHE A 320 -14.42 1.07 -4.28
C PHE A 320 -14.92 2.46 -3.88
N PHE A 321 -15.47 2.58 -2.67
CA PHE A 321 -16.06 3.84 -2.19
C PHE A 321 -15.01 4.93 -1.96
N GLN A 322 -13.78 4.57 -1.61
CA GLN A 322 -12.67 5.52 -1.55
C GLN A 322 -12.47 6.21 -2.90
N GLN A 323 -12.37 5.46 -4.00
CA GLN A 323 -12.04 6.04 -5.31
C GLN A 323 -13.25 6.68 -6.01
N LEU A 324 -14.42 6.06 -5.90
CA LEU A 324 -15.65 6.58 -6.52
C LEU A 324 -16.28 7.74 -5.74
N SER A 325 -15.71 8.10 -4.59
CA SER A 325 -16.00 9.39 -3.96
C SER A 325 -15.67 10.60 -4.84
N GLY A 326 -14.89 10.40 -5.91
CA GLY A 326 -14.51 11.43 -6.85
C GLY A 326 -13.26 12.20 -6.45
N ILE A 327 -12.55 11.80 -5.39
CA ILE A 327 -11.36 12.54 -4.90
C ILE A 327 -10.32 12.82 -5.99
N ASN A 328 -9.98 11.84 -6.85
CA ASN A 328 -8.99 12.06 -7.91
C ASN A 328 -9.50 13.03 -8.98
N ALA A 329 -10.78 12.94 -9.33
CA ALA A 329 -11.40 13.88 -10.26
C ALA A 329 -11.41 15.30 -9.68
N VAL A 330 -11.82 15.43 -8.42
CA VAL A 330 -11.86 16.69 -7.68
C VAL A 330 -10.45 17.28 -7.57
N ILE A 331 -9.43 16.48 -7.22
CA ILE A 331 -8.03 16.92 -7.12
C ILE A 331 -7.45 17.33 -8.47
N PHE A 332 -7.62 16.53 -9.53
CA PHE A 332 -7.02 16.84 -10.83
C PHE A 332 -7.62 18.07 -11.47
N TYR A 333 -8.93 18.26 -11.33
CA TYR A 333 -9.64 19.38 -11.92
C TYR A 333 -9.88 20.54 -10.94
N THR A 334 -9.17 20.56 -9.80
CA THR A 334 -9.24 21.62 -8.79
C THR A 334 -9.16 23.03 -9.40
N VAL A 335 -8.18 23.25 -10.27
CA VAL A 335 -7.94 24.55 -10.93
C VAL A 335 -9.14 24.95 -11.80
N ASP A 336 -9.66 24.02 -12.60
CA ASP A 336 -10.82 24.27 -13.45
C ASP A 336 -12.07 24.57 -12.60
N ILE A 337 -12.29 23.83 -11.51
CA ILE A 337 -13.42 24.04 -10.57
C ILE A 337 -13.35 25.43 -9.95
N PHE A 338 -12.17 25.89 -9.52
CA PHE A 338 -12.03 27.23 -8.93
C PHE A 338 -12.17 28.35 -9.95
N ARG A 339 -11.64 28.17 -11.16
CA ARG A 339 -11.85 29.13 -12.25
C ARG A 339 -13.34 29.21 -12.62
N ASP A 340 -14.00 28.07 -12.71
CA ASP A 340 -15.44 28.00 -12.99
C ASP A 340 -16.27 28.54 -11.81
N ALA A 341 -15.76 28.57 -10.58
CA ALA A 341 -16.42 29.23 -9.45
C ALA A 341 -16.38 30.77 -9.51
N GLY A 342 -15.62 31.37 -10.45
CA GLY A 342 -15.46 32.82 -10.53
C GLY A 342 -14.53 33.39 -9.46
N SER A 343 -13.68 32.55 -8.87
CA SER A 343 -12.69 32.94 -7.87
C SER A 343 -11.69 33.93 -8.46
N THR A 344 -11.43 35.03 -7.73
CA THR A 344 -10.32 35.97 -8.00
C THR A 344 -8.97 35.42 -7.54
N ILE A 345 -8.96 34.30 -6.83
CA ILE A 345 -7.76 33.60 -6.38
C ILE A 345 -7.17 32.86 -7.58
N ASP A 346 -5.86 33.05 -7.79
CA ASP A 346 -5.10 32.35 -8.80
C ASP A 346 -5.26 30.81 -8.65
N GLY A 347 -5.45 30.12 -9.76
CA GLY A 347 -5.73 28.68 -9.78
C GLY A 347 -4.64 27.87 -9.08
N ASN A 348 -3.39 28.32 -9.23
CA ASN A 348 -2.24 27.67 -8.63
C ASN A 348 -2.18 27.87 -7.11
N LEU A 349 -2.47 29.08 -6.60
CA LEU A 349 -2.57 29.34 -5.15
C LEU A 349 -3.61 28.41 -4.50
N SER A 350 -4.70 28.15 -5.21
CA SER A 350 -5.76 27.27 -4.72
C SER A 350 -5.30 25.82 -4.55
N THR A 351 -4.49 25.28 -5.48
CA THR A 351 -3.90 23.94 -5.32
C THR A 351 -2.91 23.87 -4.14
N ILE A 352 -2.18 24.95 -3.85
CA ILE A 352 -1.27 25.02 -2.69
C ILE A 352 -2.07 24.96 -1.39
N ILE A 353 -3.17 25.73 -1.28
CA ILE A 353 -4.06 25.69 -0.11
C ILE A 353 -4.56 24.26 0.12
N VAL A 354 -4.98 23.57 -0.95
CA VAL A 354 -5.42 22.17 -0.89
C VAL A 354 -4.31 21.25 -0.41
N GLY A 355 -3.07 21.43 -0.89
CA GLY A 355 -1.92 20.66 -0.41
C GLY A 355 -1.65 20.85 1.09
N ILE A 356 -1.70 22.09 1.58
CA ILE A 356 -1.51 22.42 3.01
C ILE A 356 -2.61 21.79 3.86
N VAL A 357 -3.86 21.95 3.43
CA VAL A 357 -5.03 21.37 4.10
C VAL A 357 -4.95 19.85 4.13
N ASN A 358 -4.54 19.21 3.02
CA ASN A 358 -4.38 17.75 2.96
C ASN A 358 -3.28 17.26 3.91
N LEU A 359 -2.14 17.95 3.94
CA LEU A 359 -1.06 17.64 4.86
C LEU A 359 -1.49 17.79 6.33
N GLY A 360 -2.12 18.92 6.67
CA GLY A 360 -2.62 19.20 8.03
C GLY A 360 -3.70 18.22 8.47
N SER A 361 -4.68 17.93 7.61
CA SER A 361 -5.76 16.98 7.89
C SER A 361 -5.23 15.56 8.10
N THR A 362 -4.14 15.16 7.43
CA THR A 362 -3.52 13.84 7.66
C THR A 362 -2.94 13.69 9.07
N PHE A 363 -2.31 14.74 9.61
CA PHE A 363 -1.85 14.74 11.01
C PHE A 363 -3.01 14.63 11.99
N ILE A 364 -4.11 15.34 11.72
CA ILE A 364 -5.33 15.27 12.51
C ILE A 364 -5.94 13.86 12.43
N ALA A 365 -6.06 13.30 11.22
CA ALA A 365 -6.60 11.97 10.98
C ALA A 365 -5.85 10.92 11.78
N THR A 366 -4.53 10.98 11.71
CA THR A 366 -3.61 10.14 12.46
C THR A 366 -3.85 10.22 13.96
N ALA A 367 -3.91 11.43 14.53
CA ALA A 367 -4.11 11.60 15.96
C ALA A 367 -5.51 11.12 16.43
N LEU A 368 -6.51 11.20 15.54
CA LEU A 368 -7.88 10.79 15.83
C LEU A 368 -8.14 9.30 15.61
N ILE A 369 -7.40 8.62 14.73
CA ILE A 369 -7.64 7.22 14.34
C ILE A 369 -7.54 6.26 15.53
N ASP A 370 -6.65 6.57 16.48
CA ASP A 370 -6.43 5.77 17.67
C ASP A 370 -7.37 6.13 18.81
N ARG A 371 -7.97 7.33 18.78
CA ARG A 371 -8.89 7.84 19.82
C ARG A 371 -10.35 7.51 19.55
N LEU A 372 -10.83 7.81 18.34
CA LEU A 372 -12.26 7.73 17.99
C LEU A 372 -12.66 6.40 17.33
N GLY A 373 -11.69 5.65 16.81
CA GLY A 373 -11.95 4.40 16.11
C GLY A 373 -12.23 4.55 14.62
N ARG A 374 -12.10 3.45 13.89
CA ARG A 374 -11.97 3.48 12.43
C ARG A 374 -13.35 3.63 11.79
N LYS A 375 -14.37 3.00 12.37
CA LYS A 375 -15.75 3.09 11.85
C LYS A 375 -16.33 4.50 12.05
N VAL A 376 -16.05 5.14 13.19
CA VAL A 376 -16.53 6.50 13.49
C VAL A 376 -15.91 7.53 12.54
N LEU A 377 -14.60 7.44 12.29
CA LEU A 377 -13.94 8.33 11.33
C LEU A 377 -14.49 8.15 9.90
N LEU A 378 -14.77 6.92 9.46
CA LEU A 378 -15.39 6.67 8.16
C LEU A 378 -16.78 7.33 8.05
N TYR A 379 -17.58 7.33 9.13
CA TYR A 379 -18.86 8.04 9.14
C TYR A 379 -18.71 9.55 9.03
N ILE A 380 -17.85 10.15 9.85
CA ILE A 380 -17.59 11.59 9.83
C ILE A 380 -17.11 12.01 8.44
N SER A 381 -16.20 11.23 7.87
CA SER A 381 -15.63 11.42 6.54
C SER A 381 -16.71 11.40 5.45
N ALA A 382 -17.54 10.35 5.37
CA ALA A 382 -18.55 10.29 4.32
C ALA A 382 -19.70 11.30 4.50
N ILE A 383 -20.07 11.68 5.72
CA ILE A 383 -21.05 12.77 5.94
C ILE A 383 -20.45 14.09 5.44
N SER A 384 -19.22 14.41 5.85
CA SER A 384 -18.53 15.62 5.42
C SER A 384 -18.41 15.69 3.89
N MET A 385 -17.98 14.59 3.26
CA MET A 385 -17.82 14.53 1.81
C MET A 385 -19.16 14.65 1.07
N ASN A 386 -20.21 13.97 1.55
CA ASN A 386 -21.53 14.05 0.96
C ASN A 386 -22.11 15.47 1.01
N LEU A 387 -22.05 16.12 2.18
CA LEU A 387 -22.53 17.49 2.36
C LEU A 387 -21.77 18.49 1.46
N SER A 388 -20.45 18.37 1.39
CA SER A 388 -19.62 19.20 0.51
C SER A 388 -19.94 19.03 -0.98
N LEU A 389 -20.13 17.80 -1.44
CA LEU A 389 -20.45 17.52 -2.84
C LEU A 389 -21.87 17.98 -3.21
N LEU A 390 -22.83 17.85 -2.29
CA LEU A 390 -24.17 18.41 -2.47
C LEU A 390 -24.13 19.94 -2.57
N ALA A 391 -23.35 20.61 -1.71
CA ALA A 391 -23.17 22.05 -1.74
C ALA A 391 -22.50 22.52 -3.05
N LEU A 392 -21.45 21.83 -3.51
CA LEU A 392 -20.79 22.09 -4.80
C LEU A 392 -21.77 21.91 -5.97
N GLY A 393 -22.48 20.78 -6.01
CA GLY A 393 -23.47 20.53 -7.06
C GLY A 393 -24.59 21.57 -7.09
N ALA A 394 -25.09 21.99 -5.92
CA ALA A 394 -26.11 23.04 -5.82
C ALA A 394 -25.59 24.40 -6.32
N PHE A 395 -24.34 24.77 -6.00
CA PHE A 395 -23.72 26.00 -6.51
C PHE A 395 -23.62 25.99 -8.05
N PHE A 396 -23.11 24.90 -8.62
CA PHE A 396 -22.99 24.80 -10.08
C PHE A 396 -24.35 24.74 -10.79
N PHE A 397 -25.37 24.16 -10.16
CA PHE A 397 -26.73 24.17 -10.67
C PHE A 397 -27.30 25.59 -10.72
N LEU A 398 -27.16 26.36 -9.63
CA LEU A 398 -27.60 27.76 -9.57
C LEU A 398 -26.89 28.63 -10.62
N LYS A 399 -25.58 28.40 -10.79
CA LYS A 399 -24.78 29.07 -11.83
C LYS A 399 -25.31 28.78 -13.24
N ASP A 400 -25.61 27.51 -13.53
CA ASP A 400 -26.09 27.07 -14.85
C ASP A 400 -27.50 27.61 -15.15
N THR A 401 -28.36 27.74 -14.13
CA THR A 401 -29.69 28.38 -14.25
C THR A 401 -29.65 29.90 -14.43
N GLY A 402 -28.47 30.52 -14.49
CA GLY A 402 -28.29 31.95 -14.77
C GLY A 402 -28.48 32.87 -13.55
N TYR A 403 -28.51 32.34 -12.34
CA TYR A 403 -28.54 33.14 -11.11
C TYR A 403 -27.18 33.78 -10.86
N ASP A 404 -27.13 35.06 -10.45
CA ASP A 404 -25.85 35.73 -10.16
C ASP A 404 -25.28 35.21 -8.84
N VAL A 405 -24.35 34.25 -8.93
CA VAL A 405 -23.68 33.58 -7.79
C VAL A 405 -22.37 34.23 -7.39
N LYS A 406 -22.05 35.44 -7.90
CA LYS A 406 -20.78 36.14 -7.59
C LYS A 406 -20.55 36.34 -6.08
N ASP A 407 -21.61 36.64 -5.32
CA ASP A 407 -21.51 36.83 -3.86
C ASP A 407 -21.21 35.52 -3.10
N TYR A 408 -21.43 34.36 -3.73
CA TYR A 408 -21.22 33.03 -3.17
C TYR A 408 -19.94 32.35 -3.69
N GLY A 409 -19.03 33.07 -4.35
CA GLY A 409 -17.78 32.51 -4.91
C GLY A 409 -16.85 31.84 -3.89
N TRP A 410 -17.03 32.10 -2.58
CA TRP A 410 -16.30 31.42 -1.50
C TRP A 410 -16.84 30.01 -1.20
N LEU A 411 -18.11 29.72 -1.53
CA LEU A 411 -18.78 28.48 -1.17
C LEU A 411 -18.15 27.24 -1.86
N PRO A 412 -17.81 27.27 -3.17
CA PRO A 412 -17.09 26.16 -3.79
C PRO A 412 -15.73 25.88 -3.14
N LEU A 413 -15.00 26.93 -2.77
CA LEU A 413 -13.72 26.81 -2.06
C LEU A 413 -13.88 26.18 -0.69
N ALA A 414 -14.81 26.69 0.13
CA ALA A 414 -15.08 26.13 1.44
C ALA A 414 -15.55 24.67 1.34
N SER A 415 -16.47 24.38 0.42
CA SER A 415 -16.99 23.03 0.20
C SER A 415 -15.89 22.06 -0.24
N PHE A 416 -15.00 22.49 -1.13
CA PHE A 416 -13.86 21.72 -1.58
C PHE A 416 -12.86 21.44 -0.45
N VAL A 417 -12.50 22.46 0.34
CA VAL A 417 -11.60 22.32 1.48
C VAL A 417 -12.18 21.34 2.51
N ILE A 418 -13.47 21.48 2.83
CA ILE A 418 -14.16 20.55 3.74
C ILE A 418 -14.19 19.13 3.16
N PHE A 419 -14.39 18.98 1.84
CA PHE A 419 -14.35 17.67 1.17
C PHE A 419 -12.98 17.00 1.32
N VAL A 420 -11.88 17.74 1.09
CA VAL A 420 -10.51 17.22 1.23
C VAL A 420 -10.21 16.86 2.69
N ILE A 421 -10.59 17.71 3.65
CA ILE A 421 -10.45 17.40 5.08
C ILE A 421 -11.23 16.14 5.42
N GLY A 422 -12.50 16.07 5.02
CA GLY A 422 -13.37 14.92 5.24
C GLY A 422 -12.75 13.65 4.69
N PHE A 423 -12.28 13.66 3.44
CA PHE A 423 -11.61 12.52 2.81
C PHE A 423 -10.36 12.09 3.59
N SER A 424 -9.44 13.01 3.86
CA SER A 424 -8.17 12.71 4.52
C SER A 424 -8.32 12.26 5.97
N LEU A 425 -9.41 12.66 6.65
CA LEU A 425 -9.74 12.19 7.99
C LEU A 425 -10.18 10.73 8.05
N GLY A 426 -10.77 10.16 6.99
CA GLY A 426 -11.33 8.82 7.04
C GLY A 426 -11.04 7.98 5.80
N PHE A 427 -11.75 8.25 4.71
CA PHE A 427 -11.64 7.44 3.48
C PHE A 427 -10.23 7.45 2.86
N GLY A 428 -9.36 8.41 3.16
CA GLY A 428 -7.95 8.38 2.76
C GLY A 428 -7.17 7.23 3.43
N PRO A 429 -6.88 7.29 4.74
CA PRO A 429 -6.00 6.32 5.40
C PRO A 429 -6.69 5.00 5.79
N ILE A 430 -7.99 5.03 6.12
CA ILE A 430 -8.65 3.89 6.78
C ILE A 430 -8.81 2.66 5.87
N PRO A 431 -9.19 2.76 4.58
CA PRO A 431 -9.27 1.59 3.70
C PRO A 431 -7.97 0.79 3.63
N TRP A 432 -6.82 1.47 3.53
CA TRP A 432 -5.50 0.85 3.49
C TRP A 432 -5.14 0.19 4.83
N LEU A 433 -5.49 0.83 5.94
CA LEU A 433 -5.26 0.30 7.29
C LEU A 433 -6.14 -0.92 7.57
N MET A 434 -7.45 -0.83 7.30
CA MET A 434 -8.40 -1.91 7.51
C MET A 434 -8.15 -3.11 6.58
N MET A 435 -7.57 -2.91 5.40
CA MET A 435 -7.10 -4.01 4.55
C MET A 435 -6.08 -4.88 5.29
N GLY A 436 -5.18 -4.29 6.08
CA GLY A 436 -4.21 -5.03 6.90
C GLY A 436 -4.81 -5.70 8.14
N GLU A 437 -5.90 -5.15 8.68
CA GLU A 437 -6.54 -5.61 9.93
C GLU A 437 -7.66 -6.65 9.69
N ILE A 438 -8.40 -6.57 8.59
CA ILE A 438 -9.55 -7.43 8.27
C ILE A 438 -9.12 -8.71 7.53
N LEU A 439 -8.10 -8.62 6.68
CA LEU A 439 -7.69 -9.75 5.85
C LEU A 439 -6.99 -10.84 6.68
N PRO A 440 -7.46 -12.11 6.57
CA PRO A 440 -6.88 -13.23 7.29
C PRO A 440 -5.40 -13.41 6.96
N ALA A 441 -4.59 -13.75 7.97
CA ALA A 441 -3.13 -13.84 7.80
C ALA A 441 -2.72 -14.78 6.64
N LYS A 442 -3.45 -15.88 6.44
CA LYS A 442 -3.18 -16.89 5.40
C LYS A 442 -3.31 -16.35 3.97
N ILE A 443 -4.29 -15.48 3.72
CA ILE A 443 -4.59 -14.97 2.37
C ILE A 443 -4.26 -13.49 2.18
N ARG A 444 -3.69 -12.84 3.20
CA ARG A 444 -3.47 -11.39 3.25
C ARG A 444 -2.69 -10.86 2.05
N GLY A 445 -1.61 -11.54 1.65
CA GLY A 445 -0.79 -11.11 0.51
C GLY A 445 -1.58 -11.07 -0.81
N PRO A 446 -2.09 -12.22 -1.28
CA PRO A 446 -2.90 -12.27 -2.51
C PRO A 446 -4.19 -11.43 -2.45
N ALA A 447 -4.87 -11.36 -1.30
CA ALA A 447 -6.09 -10.56 -1.19
C ALA A 447 -5.80 -9.05 -1.21
N ALA A 448 -4.71 -8.60 -0.56
CA ALA A 448 -4.30 -7.21 -0.58
C ALA A 448 -3.84 -6.76 -1.98
N SER A 449 -3.19 -7.62 -2.75
CA SER A 449 -2.81 -7.29 -4.13
C SER A 449 -4.03 -7.15 -5.04
N VAL A 450 -5.03 -8.03 -4.91
CA VAL A 450 -6.32 -7.90 -5.64
C VAL A 450 -7.05 -6.62 -5.24
N ALA A 451 -7.14 -6.30 -3.95
CA ALA A 451 -7.80 -5.07 -3.49
C ALA A 451 -7.07 -3.80 -3.97
N THR A 452 -5.73 -3.82 -3.98
CA THR A 452 -4.90 -2.72 -4.49
C THR A 452 -5.04 -2.55 -5.99
N ALA A 453 -5.02 -3.65 -6.76
CA ALA A 453 -5.29 -3.64 -8.20
C ALA A 453 -6.67 -3.05 -8.49
N PHE A 454 -7.70 -3.51 -7.76
CA PHE A 454 -9.05 -2.99 -7.90
C PHE A 454 -9.16 -1.49 -7.56
N ASN A 455 -8.43 -1.03 -6.54
CA ASN A 455 -8.33 0.39 -6.21
C ASN A 455 -7.80 1.21 -7.39
N TRP A 456 -6.65 0.82 -7.97
CA TRP A 456 -6.07 1.52 -9.12
C TRP A 456 -6.95 1.44 -10.38
N ALA A 457 -7.66 0.33 -10.59
CA ALA A 457 -8.66 0.21 -11.66
C ALA A 457 -9.81 1.20 -11.48
N CYS A 458 -10.35 1.34 -10.25
CA CYS A 458 -11.38 2.34 -9.95
C CYS A 458 -10.85 3.76 -10.16
N THR A 459 -9.61 4.05 -9.73
CA THR A 459 -8.94 5.34 -9.96
C THR A 459 -8.84 5.66 -11.46
N PHE A 460 -8.45 4.67 -12.28
CA PHE A 460 -8.40 4.82 -13.73
C PHE A 460 -9.77 5.18 -14.31
N ILE A 461 -10.81 4.39 -13.97
CA ILE A 461 -12.17 4.60 -14.46
C ILE A 461 -12.65 6.01 -14.10
N VAL A 462 -12.61 6.38 -12.81
CA VAL A 462 -13.08 7.70 -12.35
C VAL A 462 -12.32 8.83 -13.04
N THR A 463 -11.00 8.71 -13.19
CA THR A 463 -10.18 9.75 -13.82
C THR A 463 -10.48 9.88 -15.31
N LYS A 464 -10.63 8.76 -16.03
CA LYS A 464 -10.90 8.75 -17.47
C LYS A 464 -12.31 9.27 -17.77
N THR A 465 -13.31 8.77 -17.04
CA THR A 465 -14.72 9.06 -17.33
C THR A 465 -15.17 10.42 -16.80
N PHE A 466 -14.41 11.07 -15.90
CA PHE A 466 -14.86 12.35 -15.31
C PHE A 466 -14.99 13.48 -16.33
N SER A 467 -14.08 13.59 -17.30
CA SER A 467 -14.20 14.61 -18.35
C SER A 467 -15.44 14.38 -19.19
N ASP A 468 -15.67 13.13 -19.61
CA ASP A 468 -16.82 12.72 -20.42
C ASP A 468 -18.14 12.92 -19.63
N LEU A 469 -18.13 12.64 -18.32
CA LEU A 469 -19.26 12.86 -17.42
C LEU A 469 -19.60 14.34 -17.28
N LYS A 470 -18.58 15.21 -17.09
CA LYS A 470 -18.80 16.65 -17.01
C LYS A 470 -19.42 17.21 -18.30
N GLU A 471 -19.05 16.70 -19.46
CA GLU A 471 -19.63 17.14 -20.73
C GLU A 471 -21.07 16.63 -20.92
N ALA A 472 -21.35 15.39 -20.51
CA ALA A 472 -22.68 14.79 -20.68
C ALA A 472 -23.75 15.33 -19.73
N VAL A 473 -23.40 15.56 -18.45
CA VAL A 473 -24.38 15.93 -17.40
C VAL A 473 -24.07 17.26 -16.71
N GLY A 474 -23.04 17.98 -17.16
CA GLY A 474 -22.57 19.20 -16.53
C GLY A 474 -21.79 18.97 -15.23
N PRO A 475 -21.07 20.00 -14.72
CA PRO A 475 -20.36 19.91 -13.45
C PRO A 475 -21.27 19.58 -12.26
N TYR A 476 -22.48 20.15 -12.22
CA TYR A 476 -23.45 19.91 -11.14
C TYR A 476 -23.88 18.43 -11.09
N GLY A 477 -24.18 17.83 -12.24
CA GLY A 477 -24.60 16.43 -12.35
C GLY A 477 -23.48 15.49 -11.91
N ALA A 478 -22.24 15.77 -12.30
CA ALA A 478 -21.08 14.99 -11.87
C ALA A 478 -20.90 15.00 -10.34
N PHE A 479 -21.00 16.16 -9.68
CA PHE A 479 -20.88 16.24 -8.22
C PHE A 479 -22.03 15.56 -7.48
N TRP A 480 -23.27 15.66 -7.99
CA TRP A 480 -24.40 14.95 -7.39
C TRP A 480 -24.27 13.43 -7.54
N ILE A 481 -23.76 12.93 -8.66
CA ILE A 481 -23.46 11.50 -8.82
C ILE A 481 -22.46 11.07 -7.75
N PHE A 482 -21.34 11.78 -7.56
CA PHE A 482 -20.40 11.47 -6.48
C PHE A 482 -21.01 11.61 -5.08
N ALA A 483 -21.91 12.58 -4.86
CA ALA A 483 -22.62 12.72 -3.60
C ALA A 483 -23.51 11.50 -3.30
N THR A 484 -24.26 11.00 -4.30
CA THR A 484 -25.08 9.79 -4.13
C THR A 484 -24.22 8.57 -3.81
N ILE A 485 -23.05 8.42 -4.44
CA ILE A 485 -22.11 7.35 -4.13
C ILE A 485 -21.58 7.49 -2.68
N CYS A 486 -21.25 8.71 -2.24
CA CYS A 486 -20.86 8.96 -0.84
C CYS A 486 -21.99 8.67 0.15
N PHE A 487 -23.25 8.85 -0.24
CA PHE A 487 -24.39 8.45 0.58
C PHE A 487 -24.49 6.92 0.70
N PHE A 488 -24.32 6.19 -0.40
CA PHE A 488 -24.27 4.72 -0.36
C PHE A 488 -23.05 4.20 0.42
N SER A 489 -21.93 4.93 0.42
CA SER A 489 -20.77 4.57 1.23
C SER A 489 -21.09 4.63 2.74
N LEU A 490 -21.90 5.59 3.20
CA LEU A 490 -22.39 5.64 4.58
C LEU A 490 -23.20 4.39 4.95
N ILE A 491 -24.10 3.97 4.06
CA ILE A 491 -24.92 2.77 4.25
C ILE A 491 -24.00 1.53 4.33
N PHE A 492 -23.03 1.43 3.42
CA PHE A 492 -22.07 0.33 3.41
C PHE A 492 -21.23 0.29 4.69
N VAL A 493 -20.70 1.43 5.15
CA VAL A 493 -19.94 1.53 6.40
C VAL A 493 -20.79 1.10 7.59
N LYS A 494 -22.08 1.45 7.59
CA LYS A 494 -23.00 1.06 8.65
C LYS A 494 -23.18 -0.44 8.77
N PHE A 495 -23.50 -1.11 7.66
CA PHE A 495 -23.91 -2.52 7.68
C PHE A 495 -22.76 -3.50 7.50
N CYS A 496 -21.76 -3.18 6.67
CA CYS A 496 -20.73 -4.14 6.25
C CYS A 496 -19.41 -3.99 7.03
N VAL A 497 -19.06 -2.78 7.45
CA VAL A 497 -17.73 -2.49 8.04
C VAL A 497 -17.76 -2.75 9.55
N PRO A 498 -16.91 -3.65 10.08
CA PRO A 498 -16.78 -3.86 11.53
C PRO A 498 -15.89 -2.78 12.16
N GLU A 499 -16.09 -2.50 13.44
CA GLU A 499 -15.09 -1.75 14.23
C GLU A 499 -13.91 -2.66 14.57
N THR A 500 -12.69 -2.20 14.24
CA THR A 500 -11.41 -2.92 14.42
C THR A 500 -10.56 -2.36 15.56
N GLN A 501 -10.86 -1.16 16.07
CA GLN A 501 -10.09 -0.55 17.15
C GLN A 501 -10.06 -1.44 18.41
N GLY A 502 -8.85 -1.67 18.94
CA GLY A 502 -8.62 -2.37 20.20
C GLY A 502 -8.93 -3.87 20.19
N LYS A 503 -9.15 -4.47 19.01
CA LYS A 503 -9.43 -5.90 18.87
C LYS A 503 -8.23 -6.65 18.33
N SER A 504 -8.03 -7.88 18.80
CA SER A 504 -7.03 -8.77 18.22
C SER A 504 -7.43 -9.18 16.80
N LEU A 505 -6.44 -9.47 15.95
CA LEU A 505 -6.69 -9.99 14.59
C LEU A 505 -7.52 -11.29 14.63
N GLU A 506 -7.30 -12.11 15.66
CA GLU A 506 -8.03 -13.36 15.88
C GLU A 506 -9.50 -13.13 16.24
N ASP A 507 -9.81 -12.10 17.02
CA ASP A 507 -11.20 -11.74 17.35
C ASP A 507 -11.96 -11.20 16.14
N ILE A 508 -11.27 -10.47 15.25
CA ILE A 508 -11.82 -10.00 13.98
C ILE A 508 -12.09 -11.20 13.05
N GLU A 509 -11.14 -12.12 12.90
CA GLU A 509 -11.32 -13.35 12.13
C GLU A 509 -12.48 -14.20 12.69
N ARG A 510 -12.60 -14.35 14.02
CA ARG A 510 -13.73 -15.05 14.66
C ARG A 510 -15.08 -14.39 14.37
N LYS A 511 -15.11 -13.05 14.32
CA LYS A 511 -16.33 -12.31 13.99
C LYS A 511 -16.81 -12.57 12.56
N PHE A 512 -15.89 -12.82 11.62
CA PHE A 512 -16.22 -13.15 10.24
C PHE A 512 -16.48 -14.64 10.00
N ASN A 513 -15.73 -15.52 10.68
CA ASN A 513 -15.77 -16.98 10.50
C ASN A 513 -16.76 -17.71 11.42
N GLY A 514 -17.40 -17.01 12.36
CA GLY A 514 -18.25 -17.63 13.38
C GLY A 514 -17.44 -18.33 14.49
N PRO A 515 -18.09 -18.81 15.56
CA PRO A 515 -17.41 -19.40 16.70
C PRO A 515 -16.68 -20.70 16.28
N VAL A 516 -15.37 -20.64 16.15
CA VAL A 516 -14.54 -21.84 15.99
C VAL A 516 -14.51 -22.56 17.33
N ARG A 517 -15.03 -23.80 17.34
CA ARG A 517 -15.10 -24.67 18.51
C ARG A 517 -13.68 -24.83 19.08
N ARG A 518 -13.45 -24.26 20.27
CA ARG A 518 -12.18 -24.37 21.01
C ARG A 518 -11.88 -25.86 21.19
N MET A 519 -10.91 -26.42 20.46
CA MET A 519 -10.28 -27.66 20.90
C MET A 519 -9.42 -27.29 22.11
N SER A 520 -10.07 -27.28 23.27
CA SER A 520 -9.38 -27.23 24.55
C SER A 520 -8.58 -28.52 24.68
N SER A 521 -7.26 -28.42 24.60
CA SER A 521 -6.31 -29.50 24.89
C SER A 521 -6.27 -29.90 26.37
N ILE A 522 -7.20 -29.42 27.21
CA ILE A 522 -7.20 -29.61 28.67
C ILE A 522 -8.06 -30.82 29.11
N ALA A 523 -8.74 -31.53 28.21
CA ALA A 523 -9.68 -32.60 28.61
C ALA A 523 -9.11 -34.04 28.68
N ASN A 524 -7.79 -34.25 28.54
CA ASN A 524 -7.20 -35.61 28.57
C ASN A 524 -6.05 -35.78 29.58
N LEU A 525 -6.09 -35.10 30.72
CA LEU A 525 -5.30 -35.52 31.88
C LEU A 525 -6.15 -36.48 32.73
N LYS A 526 -6.05 -37.76 32.38
CA LYS A 526 -6.47 -38.86 33.26
C LYS A 526 -5.62 -38.77 34.53
N PRO A 527 -6.21 -38.59 35.73
CA PRO A 527 -5.42 -38.58 36.96
C PRO A 527 -4.74 -39.94 37.12
N MET A 528 -3.42 -39.95 37.25
CA MET A 528 -2.69 -41.16 37.64
C MET A 528 -3.10 -41.54 39.06
N PRO A 529 -3.38 -42.82 39.33
CA PRO A 529 -3.66 -43.27 40.69
C PRO A 529 -2.41 -43.06 41.54
N MET A 530 -2.56 -42.31 42.63
CA MET A 530 -1.57 -42.23 43.69
C MET A 530 -1.43 -43.63 44.30
N ALA A 531 -0.24 -44.22 44.16
CA ALA A 531 0.13 -45.41 44.90
C ALA A 531 0.33 -45.03 46.38
N VAL A 532 -0.37 -45.75 47.26
CA VAL A 532 -0.14 -45.78 48.71
C VAL A 532 0.89 -46.85 49.03
#